data_AF-A0A8T5TRH0-F1
#
_entry.id   AF-A0A8T5TRH0-F1
#
_cell.length_a   1.000
_cell.length_b   1.000
_cell.length_c   1.000
_cell.angle_alpha   90.00
_cell.angle_beta   90.00
_cell.angle_gamma   90.00
#
_symmetry.space_group_name_H-M   'P 1'
#
loop_
_entity.id
_entity.type
_entity.pdbx_description
1 polymer ?
#
loop_
_entity_poly.entity_id
_entity_poly.type
_entity_poly.pdbx_seq_one_letter_code
_entity_poly.pdbx_strand_id
1 'polypeptide(L)'
;VEELRTVLILKSKSSKRLKEILLHFSYAFYVKIAERLKNWNNDLRSFDTIIQPLIYEYFDIYYKDPFKVNIQESELLTYKKKLNLSKFEFQIMNIIFLILKEKSHFKLMDILERETDKNEDEIISALESLIEYKLIKPIK
;
A
#
# COMPACT_ATOMS: atom_id res chain seq x y z
N VAL A 1 11.38 -1.62 10.87
CA VAL A 1 12.24 -2.57 10.09
C VAL A 1 11.39 -3.66 9.42
N GLU A 2 10.27 -4.07 10.01
CA GLU A 2 9.32 -5.00 9.40
C GLU A 2 8.48 -4.40 8.25
N GLU A 3 8.12 -3.12 8.28
CA GLU A 3 7.42 -2.44 7.16
C GLU A 3 8.23 -2.43 5.84
N LEU A 4 9.56 -2.41 5.93
CA LEU A 4 10.46 -2.53 4.77
C LEU A 4 10.39 -3.94 4.15
N ARG A 5 10.13 -4.94 4.99
CA ARG A 5 10.01 -6.34 4.64
C ARG A 5 8.72 -6.59 3.85
N THR A 6 7.65 -5.89 4.20
CA THR A 6 6.35 -6.00 3.53
C THR A 6 6.35 -5.36 2.14
N VAL A 7 7.04 -4.24 1.97
CA VAL A 7 7.35 -3.68 0.62
C VAL A 7 8.28 -4.62 -0.18
N LEU A 8 9.15 -5.36 0.48
CA LEU A 8 10.03 -6.37 -0.12
C LEU A 8 9.30 -7.67 -0.51
N ILE A 9 8.15 -8.00 0.09
CA ILE A 9 7.35 -9.18 -0.27
C ILE A 9 6.70 -9.01 -1.66
N LEU A 10 6.38 -7.77 -2.06
CA LEU A 10 6.03 -7.41 -3.46
C LEU A 10 7.14 -7.74 -4.48
N LYS A 11 8.35 -8.09 -4.05
CA LYS A 11 9.57 -8.25 -4.88
C LYS A 11 9.80 -9.63 -5.47
N SER A 12 9.12 -10.67 -5.01
CA SER A 12 9.36 -12.05 -5.50
C SER A 12 9.07 -12.21 -7.01
N LYS A 13 8.30 -11.29 -7.63
CA LYS A 13 8.10 -11.19 -9.09
C LYS A 13 8.77 -9.97 -9.79
N SER A 14 9.47 -9.05 -9.09
CA SER A 14 9.88 -7.73 -9.65
C SER A 14 11.37 -7.35 -9.47
N SER A 15 12.25 -8.34 -9.27
CA SER A 15 13.69 -8.22 -9.00
C SER A 15 14.45 -7.13 -9.79
N LYS A 16 14.28 -7.01 -11.11
CA LYS A 16 15.06 -6.05 -11.92
C LYS A 16 14.54 -4.61 -11.79
N ARG A 17 13.23 -4.41 -11.93
CA ARG A 17 12.58 -3.09 -11.82
C ARG A 17 12.74 -2.49 -10.42
N LEU A 18 12.56 -3.30 -9.37
CA LEU A 18 12.73 -2.78 -8.01
C LEU A 18 14.21 -2.57 -7.67
N LYS A 19 15.15 -3.30 -8.28
CA LYS A 19 16.58 -2.97 -8.19
C LYS A 19 16.89 -1.63 -8.85
N GLU A 20 16.33 -1.35 -10.03
CA GLU A 20 16.49 -0.07 -10.72
C GLU A 20 15.86 1.08 -9.94
N ILE A 21 14.65 0.91 -9.39
CA ILE A 21 13.98 1.91 -8.54
C ILE A 21 14.80 2.19 -7.28
N LEU A 22 15.28 1.16 -6.58
CA LEU A 22 16.13 1.34 -5.39
C LEU A 22 17.45 2.02 -5.73
N LEU A 23 18.06 1.67 -6.87
CA LEU A 23 19.29 2.31 -7.33
C LEU A 23 19.04 3.81 -7.56
N HIS A 24 18.00 4.16 -8.31
CA HIS A 24 17.66 5.55 -8.61
C HIS A 24 17.29 6.34 -7.35
N PHE A 25 16.49 5.73 -6.47
CA PHE A 25 16.16 6.31 -5.16
C PHE A 25 17.40 6.55 -4.32
N SER A 26 18.31 5.57 -4.21
CA SER A 26 19.53 5.72 -3.40
C SER A 26 20.43 6.84 -3.90
N TYR A 27 20.53 7.00 -5.22
CA TYR A 27 21.28 8.08 -5.84
C TYR A 27 20.64 9.45 -5.59
N ALA A 28 19.33 9.58 -5.85
CA ALA A 28 18.59 10.80 -5.60
C ALA A 28 18.62 11.21 -4.13
N PHE A 29 18.49 10.23 -3.22
CA PHE A 29 18.58 10.43 -1.78
C PHE A 29 19.95 10.94 -1.38
N TYR A 30 21.02 10.30 -1.85
CA TYR A 30 22.38 10.73 -1.58
C TYR A 30 22.62 12.18 -2.03
N VAL A 31 22.21 12.54 -3.24
CA VAL A 31 22.38 13.90 -3.78
C VAL A 31 21.63 14.93 -2.92
N LYS A 32 20.33 14.72 -2.65
CA LYS A 32 19.53 15.69 -1.89
C LYS A 32 19.98 15.82 -0.43
N ILE A 33 20.38 14.71 0.19
CA ILE A 33 20.91 14.74 1.57
C ILE A 33 22.28 15.42 1.61
N ALA A 34 23.17 15.12 0.66
CA ALA A 34 24.49 15.76 0.59
C ALA A 34 24.38 17.28 0.39
N GLU A 35 23.43 17.74 -0.44
CA GLU A 35 23.14 19.17 -0.59
C GLU A 35 22.58 19.78 0.69
N ARG A 36 21.68 19.08 1.39
CA ARG A 36 21.12 19.57 2.64
C ARG A 36 22.15 19.62 3.76
N LEU A 37 23.06 18.65 3.82
CA LEU A 37 24.14 18.59 4.80
C LEU A 37 25.11 19.77 4.69
N LYS A 38 25.35 20.28 3.46
CA LYS A 38 26.20 21.47 3.26
C LYS A 38 25.66 22.72 3.95
N ASN A 39 24.34 22.83 4.08
CA ASN A 39 23.65 23.97 4.69
C ASN A 39 22.93 23.56 5.99
N TRP A 40 23.38 22.48 6.62
CA TRP A 40 22.65 21.92 7.75
C TRP A 40 22.78 22.80 8.99
N ASN A 41 21.63 23.16 9.54
CA ASN A 41 21.47 24.04 10.70
C ASN A 41 21.16 23.28 12.00
N ASN A 42 21.57 22.01 12.11
CA ASN A 42 21.23 21.09 13.20
C ASN A 42 19.73 20.76 13.36
N ASP A 43 18.87 21.14 12.40
CA ASP A 43 17.46 20.75 12.43
C ASP A 43 17.22 19.45 11.67
N LEU A 44 17.05 18.36 12.43
CA LEU A 44 16.69 17.04 11.93
C LEU A 44 15.29 17.00 11.30
N ARG A 45 14.34 17.81 11.79
CA ARG A 45 12.96 17.83 11.26
C ARG A 45 12.91 18.38 9.85
N SER A 46 13.88 19.22 9.50
CA SER A 46 14.02 19.74 8.14
C SER A 46 14.45 18.70 7.11
N PHE A 47 14.82 17.48 7.53
CA PHE A 47 15.03 16.36 6.62
C PHE A 47 13.74 15.63 6.27
N ASP A 48 12.72 15.62 7.14
CA ASP A 48 11.45 14.96 6.84
C ASP A 48 10.77 15.57 5.60
N THR A 49 10.91 16.89 5.42
CA THR A 49 10.41 17.62 4.25
C THR A 49 11.12 17.27 2.95
N ILE A 50 12.25 16.57 3.01
CA ILE A 50 13.03 16.10 1.85
C ILE A 50 12.82 14.61 1.64
N ILE A 51 12.86 13.83 2.72
CA ILE A 51 12.80 12.37 2.67
C ILE A 51 11.42 11.90 2.21
N GLN A 52 10.33 12.46 2.76
CA GLN A 52 8.98 12.05 2.37
C GLN A 52 8.69 12.24 0.87
N PRO A 53 8.90 13.43 0.28
CA PRO A 53 8.68 13.62 -1.15
C PRO A 53 9.53 12.69 -2.01
N LEU A 54 10.77 12.42 -1.60
CA LEU A 54 11.68 11.54 -2.34
C LEU A 54 11.22 10.08 -2.31
N ILE A 55 10.61 9.63 -1.22
CA ILE A 55 10.00 8.29 -1.16
C ILE A 55 8.80 8.23 -2.11
N TYR A 56 7.92 9.24 -2.10
CA TYR A 56 6.76 9.28 -3.00
C TYR A 56 7.11 9.45 -4.49
N GLU A 57 8.26 10.06 -4.80
CA GLU A 57 8.73 10.25 -6.18
C GLU A 57 9.21 8.95 -6.82
N TYR A 58 9.80 8.03 -6.04
CA TYR A 58 10.43 6.81 -6.57
C TYR A 58 9.66 5.53 -6.25
N PHE A 59 8.86 5.53 -5.19
CA PHE A 59 8.00 4.41 -4.87
C PHE A 59 6.55 4.80 -5.17
N ASP A 60 5.93 4.11 -6.12
CA ASP A 60 4.47 4.08 -6.25
C ASP A 60 3.92 3.44 -4.98
N ILE A 61 3.67 4.28 -3.97
CA ILE A 61 3.08 3.84 -2.72
C ILE A 61 1.61 3.60 -3.03
N TYR A 62 1.28 2.39 -3.50
CA TYR A 62 -0.06 1.90 -3.86
C TYR A 62 -1.15 2.12 -2.79
N TYR A 63 -0.76 2.64 -1.62
CA TYR A 63 -1.61 3.00 -0.52
C TYR A 63 -2.37 4.32 -0.70
N LYS A 64 -1.95 5.20 -1.63
CA LYS A 64 -2.62 6.50 -1.87
C LYS A 64 -3.60 6.52 -3.04
N ASP A 65 -3.49 5.56 -3.95
CA ASP A 65 -4.34 5.51 -5.13
C ASP A 65 -5.74 5.01 -4.80
N PRO A 66 -6.79 5.53 -5.46
CA PRO A 66 -8.14 5.06 -5.27
C PRO A 66 -8.32 3.67 -5.90
N PHE A 67 -8.96 2.77 -5.16
CA PHE A 67 -9.38 1.44 -5.58
C PHE A 67 -10.89 1.38 -5.73
N LYS A 68 -11.35 0.46 -6.58
CA LYS A 68 -12.74 0.06 -6.70
C LYS A 68 -12.91 -1.44 -6.55
N VAL A 69 -14.11 -1.83 -6.13
CA VAL A 69 -14.54 -3.23 -6.08
C VAL A 69 -15.18 -3.60 -7.42
N ASN A 70 -14.91 -4.81 -7.92
CA ASN A 70 -15.44 -5.33 -9.19
C ASN A 70 -16.73 -6.15 -9.04
N ILE A 71 -17.17 -6.38 -7.81
CA ILE A 71 -18.34 -7.20 -7.46
C ILE A 71 -19.35 -6.37 -6.66
N GLN A 72 -20.62 -6.78 -6.66
CA GLN A 72 -21.63 -6.20 -5.79
C GLN A 72 -21.58 -6.81 -4.37
N GLU A 73 -22.04 -6.06 -3.37
CA GLU A 73 -22.10 -6.54 -1.96
C GLU A 73 -22.93 -7.83 -1.84
N SER A 74 -24.02 -7.95 -2.62
CA SER A 74 -24.87 -9.14 -2.69
C SER A 74 -24.15 -10.39 -3.24
N GLU A 75 -23.12 -10.21 -4.06
CA GLU A 75 -22.37 -11.29 -4.69
C GLU A 75 -21.26 -11.85 -3.78
N LEU A 76 -20.93 -11.16 -2.69
CA LEU A 76 -19.79 -11.50 -1.84
C LEU A 76 -19.89 -12.92 -1.26
N LEU A 77 -21.10 -13.37 -0.87
CA LEU A 77 -21.32 -14.74 -0.37
C LEU A 77 -21.06 -15.81 -1.44
N THR A 78 -21.39 -15.50 -2.70
CA THR A 78 -21.13 -16.38 -3.85
C THR A 78 -19.63 -16.47 -4.11
N TYR A 79 -18.94 -15.34 -4.09
CA TYR A 79 -17.48 -15.30 -4.26
C TYR A 79 -16.73 -15.94 -3.09
N LYS A 80 -17.22 -15.83 -1.85
CA LYS A 80 -16.66 -16.53 -0.69
C LYS A 80 -16.59 -18.04 -0.94
N LYS A 81 -17.66 -18.64 -1.45
CA LYS A 81 -17.69 -20.08 -1.76
C LYS A 81 -16.85 -20.43 -2.99
N LYS A 82 -16.87 -19.58 -4.02
CA LYS A 82 -16.20 -19.83 -5.30
C LYS A 82 -14.67 -19.70 -5.22
N LEU A 83 -14.18 -18.71 -4.49
CA LEU A 83 -12.75 -18.41 -4.33
C LEU A 83 -12.17 -18.93 -3.02
N ASN A 84 -12.99 -19.60 -2.21
CA ASN A 84 -12.64 -20.10 -0.88
C ASN A 84 -12.00 -19.02 0.02
N LEU A 85 -12.62 -17.83 0.03
CA LEU A 85 -12.10 -16.68 0.78
C LEU A 85 -12.00 -17.02 2.27
N SER A 86 -10.87 -16.66 2.87
CA SER A 86 -10.67 -16.81 4.31
C SER A 86 -11.68 -15.96 5.09
N LYS A 87 -11.88 -16.29 6.37
CA LYS A 87 -12.72 -15.45 7.25
C LYS A 87 -12.23 -14.01 7.27
N PHE A 88 -10.91 -13.82 7.14
CA PHE A 88 -10.31 -12.51 7.22
C PHE A 88 -10.42 -11.72 5.92
N GLU A 89 -10.18 -12.34 4.76
CA GLU A 89 -10.44 -11.73 3.44
C GLU A 89 -11.91 -11.31 3.31
N PHE A 90 -12.84 -12.12 3.82
CA PHE A 90 -14.25 -11.79 3.86
C PHE A 90 -14.55 -10.59 4.77
N GLN A 91 -13.88 -10.49 5.92
CA GLN A 91 -13.98 -9.34 6.83
C GLN A 91 -13.46 -8.06 6.16
N ILE A 92 -12.28 -8.10 5.54
CA ILE A 92 -11.71 -6.98 4.80
C ILE A 92 -12.66 -6.51 3.69
N MET A 93 -13.28 -7.43 2.94
CA MET A 93 -14.29 -7.06 1.94
C MET A 93 -15.51 -6.35 2.54
N ASN A 94 -16.00 -6.78 3.71
CA ASN A 94 -17.11 -6.08 4.38
C ASN A 94 -16.73 -4.66 4.80
N ILE A 95 -15.49 -4.46 5.25
CA ILE A 95 -14.98 -3.13 5.61
C ILE A 95 -14.88 -2.25 4.35
N ILE A 96 -14.39 -2.79 3.24
CA ILE A 96 -14.35 -2.08 1.96
C ILE A 96 -15.76 -1.65 1.55
N PHE A 97 -16.76 -2.53 1.65
CA PHE A 97 -18.15 -2.16 1.35
C PHE A 97 -18.71 -1.10 2.30
N LEU A 98 -18.34 -1.14 3.58
CA LEU A 98 -18.72 -0.11 4.54
C LEU A 98 -18.13 1.26 4.15
N ILE A 99 -16.84 1.31 3.78
CA ILE A 99 -16.19 2.53 3.30
C ILE A 99 -16.87 3.05 2.03
N LEU A 100 -17.23 2.14 1.11
CA LEU A 100 -17.88 2.50 -0.15
C LEU A 100 -19.33 2.99 0.00
N LYS A 101 -19.97 2.78 1.16
CA LYS A 101 -21.26 3.42 1.48
C LYS A 101 -21.10 4.91 1.78
N GLU A 102 -19.93 5.33 2.24
CA GLU A 102 -19.60 6.71 2.59
C GLU A 102 -18.87 7.44 1.45
N LYS A 103 -18.07 6.71 0.65
CA LYS A 103 -17.20 7.25 -0.41
C LYS A 103 -17.40 6.48 -1.73
N SER A 104 -17.24 7.12 -2.87
CA SER A 104 -17.33 6.44 -4.19
C SER A 104 -16.15 5.52 -4.50
N HIS A 105 -15.04 5.67 -3.78
CA HIS A 105 -13.83 4.87 -3.89
C HIS A 105 -13.17 4.72 -2.51
N PHE A 106 -12.26 3.77 -2.36
CA PHE A 106 -11.47 3.59 -1.13
C PHE A 106 -9.98 3.60 -1.44
N LYS A 107 -9.16 3.98 -0.47
CA LYS A 107 -7.71 3.80 -0.50
C LYS A 107 -7.35 2.63 0.42
N LEU A 108 -6.23 1.96 0.17
CA LEU A 108 -5.79 0.87 1.05
C LEU A 108 -5.52 1.37 2.49
N MET A 109 -5.10 2.64 2.65
CA MET A 109 -4.97 3.27 3.99
C MET A 109 -6.29 3.35 4.75
N ASP A 110 -7.43 3.58 4.07
CA ASP A 110 -8.73 3.69 4.74
C ASP A 110 -9.08 2.36 5.48
N ILE A 111 -8.51 1.23 5.04
CA ILE A 111 -8.71 -0.09 5.65
C ILE A 111 -7.83 -0.26 6.87
N LEU A 112 -6.55 0.15 6.77
CA LEU A 112 -5.59 0.11 7.88
C LEU A 112 -6.03 1.01 9.05
N GLU A 113 -6.62 2.17 8.77
CA GLU A 113 -7.15 3.07 9.79
C GLU A 113 -8.36 2.50 10.54
N ARG A 114 -9.14 1.60 9.92
CA ARG A 114 -10.35 0.99 10.51
C ARG A 114 -10.09 -0.32 11.24
N GLU A 115 -9.03 -1.04 10.91
CA GLU A 115 -8.63 -2.29 11.58
C GLU A 115 -7.42 -2.04 12.49
N THR A 116 -7.68 -1.45 13.66
CA THR A 116 -6.65 -1.09 14.65
C THR A 116 -6.15 -2.28 15.48
N ASP A 117 -6.91 -3.37 15.53
CA ASP A 117 -6.67 -4.48 16.48
C ASP A 117 -5.96 -5.69 15.85
N LYS A 118 -5.54 -5.60 14.58
CA LYS A 118 -4.97 -6.73 13.85
C LYS A 118 -3.59 -6.46 13.29
N ASN A 119 -2.84 -7.55 13.08
CA ASN A 119 -1.51 -7.50 12.53
C ASN A 119 -1.56 -6.95 11.09
N GLU A 120 -0.82 -5.88 10.82
CA GLU A 120 -0.73 -5.24 9.51
C GLU A 120 -0.33 -6.22 8.41
N ASP A 121 0.52 -7.21 8.71
CA ASP A 121 0.94 -8.24 7.77
C ASP A 121 -0.22 -9.15 7.32
N GLU A 122 -1.18 -9.43 8.21
CA GLU A 122 -2.37 -10.19 7.85
C GLU A 122 -3.27 -9.36 6.94
N ILE A 123 -3.43 -8.06 7.22
CA ILE A 123 -4.26 -7.15 6.43
C ILE A 123 -3.71 -7.07 5.02
N ILE A 124 -2.39 -6.91 4.90
CA ILE A 124 -1.70 -6.81 3.62
C ILE A 124 -1.84 -8.12 2.84
N SER A 125 -1.62 -9.26 3.49
CA SER A 125 -1.81 -10.58 2.84
C SER A 125 -3.24 -10.74 2.30
N ALA A 126 -4.25 -10.32 3.07
CA ALA A 126 -5.64 -10.37 2.61
C ALA A 126 -5.89 -9.44 1.41
N LEU A 127 -5.34 -8.22 1.42
CA LEU A 127 -5.47 -7.28 0.29
C LEU A 127 -4.79 -7.80 -0.98
N GLU A 128 -3.62 -8.43 -0.86
CA GLU A 128 -2.92 -9.07 -1.96
C GLU A 128 -3.77 -10.18 -2.60
N SER A 129 -4.34 -11.07 -1.79
CA SER A 129 -5.28 -12.10 -2.26
C SER A 129 -6.47 -11.47 -3.01
N LEU A 130 -7.09 -10.42 -2.45
CA LEU A 130 -8.25 -9.78 -3.06
C LEU A 130 -7.92 -9.11 -4.41
N ILE A 131 -6.70 -8.57 -4.56
CA ILE A 131 -6.19 -8.04 -5.83
C ILE A 131 -5.95 -9.18 -6.83
N GLU A 132 -5.32 -10.28 -6.39
CA GLU A 132 -5.04 -11.45 -7.24
C GLU A 132 -6.34 -12.10 -7.75
N TYR A 133 -7.35 -12.21 -6.88
CA TYR A 133 -8.69 -12.65 -7.23
C TYR A 133 -9.48 -11.65 -8.10
N LYS A 134 -8.90 -10.48 -8.38
CA LYS A 134 -9.53 -9.37 -9.13
C LYS A 134 -10.83 -8.89 -8.50
N LEU A 135 -11.01 -9.05 -7.20
CA LEU A 135 -12.15 -8.53 -6.47
C LEU A 135 -12.04 -7.02 -6.26
N ILE A 136 -10.81 -6.54 -6.09
CA ILE A 136 -10.49 -5.12 -6.03
C ILE A 136 -9.44 -4.76 -7.08
N LYS A 137 -9.49 -3.53 -7.60
CA LYS A 137 -8.50 -3.03 -8.55
C LYS A 137 -8.28 -1.51 -8.42
N PRO A 138 -7.08 -1.01 -8.77
CA PRO A 138 -6.82 0.41 -8.81
C PRO A 138 -7.67 1.09 -9.89
N ILE A 139 -8.10 2.32 -9.61
CA ILE A 139 -8.74 3.24 -10.54
C ILE A 139 -7.61 4.08 -11.15
N LYS A 140 -7.16 3.69 -12.34
CA LYS A 140 -6.30 4.54 -13.18
C LYS A 140 -7.11 5.66 -13.80
#